data_AF-A0A7K2MFI7-F1
#
_entry.id   AF-A0A7K2MFI7-F1
#
_cell.length_a   1.000
_cell.length_b   1.000
_cell.length_c   1.000
_cell.angle_alpha   90.00
_cell.angle_beta   90.00
_cell.angle_gamma   90.00
#
_symmetry.space_group_name_H-M   'P 1'
#
loop_
_entity.id
_entity.type
_entity.pdbx_description
1 polymer ?
#
loop_
_entity_poly.entity_id
_entity_poly.type
_entity_poly.pdbx_seq_one_letter_code
_entity_poly.pdbx_strand_id
1 'polypeptide(L)'
;GIIAVSAALAGCDRVTAVDVSEQAVRNTALNARRHHVTDRVTAVHSDLFGRVGPAERFDTVYWHSNFVLAPPGYRPTTIHERAYVDPGYRTHRRYLAEAALHAAPGGRVLLHFSDRGDIPVLHRLAEESGRRLRVLRSRTVREGAESVEHILYEITGTANPCERS
;
A
#
# COMPACT_ATOMS: atom_id res chain seq x y z
N GLY A 1 -5.58 -5.82 -10.22
CA GLY A 1 -5.62 -4.35 -10.12
C GLY A 1 -7.03 -3.77 -10.18
N ILE A 2 -7.95 -4.22 -9.31
CA ILE A 2 -9.28 -3.61 -9.21
C ILE A 2 -9.17 -2.15 -8.76
N ILE A 3 -8.36 -1.86 -7.74
CA ILE A 3 -8.11 -0.50 -7.24
C ILE A 3 -7.60 0.42 -8.36
N ALA A 4 -6.62 -0.03 -9.14
CA ALA A 4 -6.04 0.77 -10.23
C ALA A 4 -7.07 1.12 -11.31
N VAL A 5 -7.89 0.14 -11.71
CA VAL A 5 -8.97 0.37 -12.67
C VAL A 5 -10.06 1.27 -12.08
N SER A 6 -10.44 1.05 -10.82
CA SER A 6 -11.41 1.90 -10.13
C SER A 6 -10.93 3.36 -10.04
N ALA A 7 -9.65 3.59 -9.78
CA ALA A 7 -9.06 4.93 -9.78
C ALA A 7 -9.16 5.60 -11.16
N ALA A 8 -8.79 4.88 -12.22
CA ALA A 8 -8.91 5.40 -13.59
C ALA A 8 -10.36 5.72 -13.97
N LEU A 9 -11.31 4.84 -13.61
CA LEU A 9 -12.75 5.07 -13.84
C LEU A 9 -13.33 6.21 -12.99
N ALA A 10 -12.72 6.49 -11.83
CA ALA A 10 -13.08 7.62 -10.97
C ALA A 10 -12.48 8.95 -11.43
N GLY A 11 -11.73 8.97 -12.54
CA GLY A 11 -11.19 10.19 -13.14
C GLY A 11 -9.71 10.43 -12.91
N CYS A 12 -8.94 9.48 -12.39
CA CYS A 12 -7.48 9.61 -12.37
C CYS A 12 -6.92 9.52 -13.80
N ASP A 13 -6.27 10.59 -14.27
CA ASP A 13 -5.71 10.67 -15.62
C ASP A 13 -4.52 9.73 -15.85
N ARG A 14 -3.79 9.38 -14.78
CA ARG A 14 -2.64 8.47 -14.84
C ARG A 14 -2.56 7.60 -13.59
N VAL A 15 -2.47 6.28 -13.78
CA VAL A 15 -2.38 5.30 -12.70
C VAL A 15 -1.23 4.34 -12.98
N THR A 16 -0.22 4.33 -12.12
CA THR A 16 0.85 3.32 -12.12
C THR A 16 0.54 2.27 -11.07
N ALA A 17 0.24 1.04 -11.51
CA ALA A 17 -0.03 -0.09 -10.65
C ALA A 17 1.20 -1.01 -10.60
N VAL A 18 1.80 -1.15 -9.43
CA VAL A 18 2.96 -2.01 -9.18
C VAL A 18 2.56 -3.26 -8.42
N ASP A 19 3.18 -4.40 -8.75
CA ASP A 19 3.04 -5.64 -8.00
C ASP A 19 4.29 -6.52 -8.17
N VAL A 20 4.66 -7.28 -7.13
CA VAL A 20 5.79 -8.22 -7.16
C VAL A 20 5.44 -9.53 -7.87
N SER A 21 4.15 -9.81 -8.08
CA SER A 21 3.67 -10.97 -8.83
C SER A 21 3.44 -10.63 -10.30
N GLU A 22 4.20 -11.24 -11.20
CA GLU A 22 3.96 -11.13 -12.64
C GLU A 22 2.51 -11.49 -13.03
N GLN A 23 1.90 -12.45 -12.34
CA GLN A 23 0.52 -12.85 -12.60
C GLN A 23 -0.46 -11.72 -12.24
N ALA A 24 -0.22 -11.02 -11.14
CA ALA A 24 -1.03 -9.87 -10.72
C ALA A 24 -0.87 -8.67 -11.68
N VAL A 25 0.34 -8.46 -12.21
CA VAL A 25 0.61 -7.46 -13.26
C VAL A 25 -0.17 -7.79 -14.53
N ARG A 26 -0.09 -9.03 -15.03
CA ARG A 26 -0.85 -9.49 -16.21
C ARG A 26 -2.35 -9.34 -15.99
N ASN A 27 -2.85 -9.74 -14.82
CA ASN A 27 -4.26 -9.57 -14.45
C ASN A 27 -4.67 -8.09 -14.43
N THR A 28 -3.81 -7.19 -13.94
CA THR A 28 -4.09 -5.75 -13.96
C THR A 28 -4.17 -5.20 -15.38
N ALA A 29 -3.27 -5.61 -16.27
CA ALA A 29 -3.32 -5.23 -17.68
C ALA A 29 -4.59 -5.75 -18.39
N LEU A 30 -5.01 -6.98 -18.10
CA LEU A 30 -6.26 -7.54 -18.62
C LEU A 30 -7.49 -6.77 -18.12
N ASN A 31 -7.52 -6.39 -16.83
CA ASN A 31 -8.60 -5.57 -16.28
C ASN A 31 -8.62 -4.17 -16.92
N ALA A 32 -7.46 -3.54 -17.14
CA ALA A 32 -7.39 -2.25 -17.83
C ALA A 32 -7.96 -2.34 -19.25
N ARG A 33 -7.65 -3.41 -19.99
CA ARG A 33 -8.24 -3.68 -21.32
C ARG A 33 -9.74 -3.87 -21.26
N ARG A 34 -10.22 -4.71 -20.33
CA ARG A 34 -11.64 -5.03 -20.14
C ARG A 34 -12.48 -3.79 -19.83
N HIS A 35 -11.92 -2.83 -19.12
CA HIS A 35 -12.62 -1.61 -18.71
C HIS A 35 -12.27 -0.39 -19.57
N HIS A 36 -11.56 -0.58 -20.68
CA HIS A 36 -11.21 0.49 -21.63
C HIS A 36 -10.44 1.67 -21.01
N VAL A 37 -9.50 1.37 -20.10
CA VAL A 37 -8.66 2.38 -19.40
C VAL A 37 -7.16 2.14 -19.62
N THR A 38 -6.77 1.48 -20.71
CA THR A 38 -5.37 1.18 -21.02
C THR A 38 -4.51 2.41 -21.34
N ASP A 39 -5.16 3.52 -21.70
CA ASP A 39 -4.55 4.83 -21.90
C ASP A 39 -4.13 5.49 -20.57
N ARG A 40 -4.77 5.10 -19.45
CA ARG A 40 -4.53 5.69 -18.12
C ARG A 40 -3.79 4.75 -17.16
N VAL A 41 -4.00 3.43 -17.27
CA VAL A 41 -3.45 2.43 -16.34
C VAL A 41 -2.22 1.75 -16.93
N THR A 42 -1.08 1.93 -16.27
CA THR A 42 0.16 1.20 -16.54
C THR A 42 0.42 0.17 -15.44
N ALA A 43 0.59 -1.10 -15.81
CA ALA A 43 0.92 -2.17 -14.87
C ALA A 43 2.42 -2.53 -14.95
N VAL A 44 3.12 -2.54 -13.82
CA VAL A 44 4.57 -2.72 -13.74
C VAL A 44 4.91 -3.82 -12.75
N HIS A 45 5.72 -4.80 -13.17
CA HIS A 45 6.32 -5.78 -12.27
C HIS A 45 7.43 -5.11 -11.46
N SER A 46 7.22 -4.95 -10.16
CA SER A 46 8.09 -4.19 -9.27
C SER A 46 7.94 -4.63 -7.82
N ASP A 47 9.05 -4.68 -7.08
CA ASP A 47 9.02 -4.72 -5.63
C ASP A 47 8.92 -3.29 -5.09
N LEU A 48 7.75 -2.94 -4.55
CA LEU A 48 7.38 -1.58 -4.16
C LEU A 48 7.75 -0.58 -5.28
N PHE A 49 8.57 0.42 -4.96
CA PHE A 49 8.98 1.49 -5.86
C PHE A 49 10.22 1.15 -6.71
N GLY A 50 10.75 -0.08 -6.64
CA GLY A 50 12.03 -0.45 -7.28
C GLY A 50 12.09 -0.27 -8.80
N ARG A 51 10.95 -0.24 -9.49
CA ARG A 51 10.83 0.06 -10.93
C ARG A 51 10.03 1.32 -11.23
N VAL A 52 9.70 2.10 -10.20
CA VAL A 52 9.11 3.44 -10.33
C VAL A 52 10.25 4.43 -10.47
N GLY A 53 10.13 5.41 -11.38
CA GLY A 53 11.20 6.38 -11.60
C GLY A 53 11.52 7.16 -10.31
N PRO A 54 12.80 7.45 -9.98
CA PRO A 54 13.14 8.17 -8.74
C PRO A 54 12.62 9.62 -8.73
N ALA A 55 12.37 10.21 -9.91
CA ALA A 55 11.76 11.52 -10.08
C ALA A 55 10.23 11.46 -10.27
N GLU A 56 9.65 10.26 -10.34
CA GLU A 56 8.22 10.11 -10.55
C GLU A 56 7.46 10.46 -9.26
N ARG A 57 6.45 11.31 -9.40
CA ARG A 57 5.62 11.82 -8.31
C ARG A 57 4.14 11.60 -8.63
N PHE A 58 3.35 11.40 -7.58
CA PHE A 58 1.92 11.12 -7.66
C PHE A 58 1.15 11.98 -6.65
N ASP A 59 -0.04 12.42 -7.04
CA ASP A 59 -0.97 13.13 -6.14
C ASP A 59 -1.51 12.19 -5.05
N THR A 60 -1.51 10.88 -5.31
CA THR A 60 -1.85 9.85 -4.32
C THR A 60 -0.98 8.62 -4.52
N VAL A 61 -0.30 8.21 -3.45
CA VAL A 61 0.39 6.92 -3.35
C VAL A 61 -0.43 6.05 -2.40
N TYR A 62 -0.84 4.87 -2.83
CA TYR A 62 -1.69 4.00 -2.02
C TYR A 62 -1.23 2.56 -2.10
N TRP A 63 -1.20 1.90 -0.94
CA TRP A 63 -0.95 0.48 -0.84
C TRP A 63 -2.06 -0.21 -0.03
N HIS A 64 -2.65 -1.24 -0.64
CA HIS A 64 -3.53 -2.19 0.02
C HIS A 64 -2.68 -3.37 0.50
N SER A 65 -2.23 -3.31 1.75
CA SER A 65 -1.15 -4.18 2.22
C SER A 65 -1.59 -5.61 2.51
N ASN A 66 -0.63 -6.52 2.46
CA ASN A 66 -0.74 -7.88 2.97
C ASN A 66 -0.53 -7.84 4.50
N PHE A 67 -1.63 -7.76 5.24
CA PHE A 67 -1.64 -7.54 6.70
C PHE A 67 -1.47 -8.82 7.54
N VAL A 68 -1.24 -9.99 6.92
CA VAL A 68 -1.13 -11.26 7.65
C VAL A 68 0.31 -11.43 8.18
N LEU A 69 0.48 -11.19 9.48
CA LEU A 69 1.70 -11.50 10.22
C LEU A 69 1.81 -13.03 10.34
N ALA A 70 2.74 -13.67 9.62
CA ALA A 70 3.01 -15.08 9.92
C ALA A 70 3.82 -15.20 11.22
N PRO A 71 3.60 -16.28 12.00
CA PRO A 71 4.36 -16.55 13.21
C PRO A 71 5.88 -16.60 12.97
N PRO A 72 6.71 -16.21 13.95
CA PRO A 72 8.16 -16.42 13.90
C PRO A 72 8.46 -17.91 13.72
N GLY A 73 9.11 -18.28 12.60
CA GLY A 73 9.43 -19.67 12.26
C GLY A 73 8.51 -20.32 11.22
N TYR A 74 7.45 -19.64 10.77
CA TYR A 74 6.65 -20.11 9.64
C TYR A 74 7.46 -20.05 8.35
N ARG A 75 7.71 -21.22 7.75
CA ARG A 75 8.34 -21.34 6.43
C ARG A 75 7.25 -21.50 5.39
N PRO A 76 6.89 -20.46 4.63
CA PRO A 76 5.89 -20.58 3.58
C PRO A 76 6.33 -21.65 2.57
N THR A 77 5.51 -22.69 2.46
CA THR A 77 5.75 -23.88 1.64
C THR A 77 5.42 -23.65 0.17
N THR A 78 4.59 -22.65 -0.14
CA THR A 78 4.18 -22.30 -1.50
C THR A 78 4.61 -20.89 -1.91
N ILE A 79 4.66 -20.61 -3.23
CA ILE A 79 4.91 -19.26 -3.77
C ILE A 79 3.79 -18.30 -3.35
N HIS A 80 2.57 -18.80 -3.16
CA HIS A 80 1.42 -18.02 -2.71
C HIS A 80 1.57 -17.59 -1.24
N GLU A 81 1.97 -18.46 -0.33
CA GLU A 81 2.18 -18.11 1.09
C GLU A 81 3.33 -17.08 1.29
N ARG A 82 4.35 -17.10 0.41
CA ARG A 82 5.44 -16.09 0.41
C ARG A 82 4.97 -14.69 0.03
N ALA A 83 3.89 -14.56 -0.74
CA ALA A 83 3.36 -13.26 -1.17
C ALA A 83 2.48 -12.60 -0.09
N TYR A 84 1.90 -13.38 0.82
CA TYR A 84 0.92 -12.88 1.81
C TYR A 84 1.51 -12.52 3.17
N VAL A 85 2.74 -12.92 3.43
CA VAL A 85 3.41 -12.73 4.71
C VAL A 85 4.50 -11.69 4.55
N ASP A 86 4.52 -10.69 5.43
CA ASP A 86 5.64 -9.75 5.59
C ASP A 86 6.38 -10.04 6.90
N PRO A 87 7.35 -10.99 6.92
CA PRO A 87 8.01 -11.39 8.16
C PRO A 87 8.74 -10.21 8.79
N GLY A 88 8.31 -9.83 10.00
CA GLY A 88 8.87 -8.69 10.72
C GLY A 88 8.58 -7.34 10.07
N TYR A 89 7.55 -7.23 9.21
CA TYR A 89 7.11 -5.99 8.60
C TYR A 89 8.20 -5.23 7.82
N ARG A 90 9.04 -5.97 7.09
CA ARG A 90 10.13 -5.41 6.27
C ARG A 90 9.58 -4.59 5.12
N THR A 91 8.54 -5.09 4.45
CA THR A 91 7.89 -4.38 3.35
C THR A 91 7.14 -3.15 3.86
N HIS A 92 6.47 -3.25 5.01
CA HIS A 92 5.84 -2.09 5.66
C HIS A 92 6.87 -1.02 6.04
N ARG A 93 7.99 -1.40 6.65
CA ARG A 93 9.08 -0.45 6.98
C ARG A 93 9.59 0.27 5.74
N ARG A 94 9.83 -0.46 4.65
CA ARG A 94 10.25 0.13 3.37
C ARG A 94 9.19 1.06 2.79
N TYR A 95 7.93 0.65 2.77
CA TYR A 95 6.85 1.49 2.28
C TYR A 95 6.71 2.79 3.09
N LEU A 96 6.77 2.72 4.43
CA LEU A 96 6.73 3.89 5.32
C LEU A 96 7.88 4.88 5.04
N ALA A 97 9.06 4.38 4.68
CA ALA A 97 10.20 5.21 4.32
C ALA A 97 10.08 5.80 2.90
N GLU A 98 9.83 4.93 1.91
CA GLU A 98 9.94 5.21 0.48
C GLU A 98 8.70 5.93 -0.09
N ALA A 99 7.49 5.66 0.40
CA ALA A 99 6.25 6.11 -0.27
C ALA A 99 6.10 7.64 -0.33
N ALA A 100 6.52 8.34 0.73
CA ALA A 100 6.48 9.80 0.75
C ALA A 100 7.53 10.45 -0.18
N LEU A 101 8.56 9.73 -0.63
CA LEU A 101 9.48 10.22 -1.66
C LEU A 101 8.82 10.28 -3.03
N HIS A 102 7.74 9.53 -3.23
CA HIS A 102 6.95 9.49 -4.47
C HIS A 102 5.68 10.34 -4.41
N ALA A 103 5.42 11.05 -3.31
CA ALA A 103 4.31 11.98 -3.22
C ALA A 103 4.68 13.34 -3.84
N ALA A 104 3.82 13.89 -4.69
CA ALA A 104 3.93 15.27 -5.15
C ALA A 104 3.71 16.26 -3.98
N PRO A 105 4.13 17.54 -4.10
CA PRO A 105 3.75 18.56 -3.13
C PRO A 105 2.22 18.64 -2.98
N GLY A 106 1.73 18.51 -1.73
CA GLY A 106 0.28 18.44 -1.45
C GLY A 106 -0.38 17.08 -1.75
N GLY A 107 0.37 16.13 -2.31
CA GLY A 107 -0.06 14.75 -2.52
C GLY A 107 -0.18 13.97 -1.23
N ARG A 108 -0.89 12.84 -1.30
CA ARG A 108 -1.24 12.02 -0.13
C ARG A 108 -0.60 10.65 -0.21
N VAL A 109 -0.17 10.14 0.94
CA VAL A 109 0.34 8.77 1.07
C VAL A 109 -0.62 7.98 1.96
N LEU A 110 -1.16 6.90 1.43
CA LEU A 110 -2.23 6.13 2.02
C LEU A 110 -1.79 4.68 2.23
N LEU A 111 -2.25 4.09 3.33
CA LEU A 111 -2.04 2.69 3.65
C LEU A 111 -3.36 2.11 4.12
N HIS A 112 -3.82 1.05 3.46
CA HIS A 112 -4.86 0.20 4.02
C HIS A 112 -4.23 -0.92 4.85
N PHE A 113 -4.80 -1.17 6.02
CA PHE A 113 -4.38 -2.17 6.98
C PHE A 113 -5.61 -2.82 7.65
N SER A 114 -5.40 -3.84 8.49
CA SER A 114 -6.48 -4.43 9.29
C SER A 114 -6.06 -4.77 10.72
N ASP A 115 -7.03 -4.94 11.60
CA ASP A 115 -6.86 -5.43 12.98
C ASP A 115 -6.36 -6.88 13.09
N ARG A 116 -6.30 -7.61 11.97
CA ARG A 116 -5.62 -8.92 11.89
C ARG A 116 -4.09 -8.80 11.89
N GLY A 117 -3.56 -7.60 11.66
CA GLY A 117 -2.13 -7.32 11.80
C GLY A 117 -1.80 -6.74 13.18
N ASP A 118 -0.52 -6.80 13.55
CA ASP A 118 0.03 -6.10 14.71
C ASP A 118 0.08 -4.57 14.50
N ILE A 119 -1.00 -3.89 14.88
CA ILE A 119 -1.14 -2.42 14.84
C ILE A 119 -0.07 -1.72 15.70
N PRO A 120 0.20 -2.13 16.95
CA PRO A 120 1.26 -1.52 17.76
C PRO A 120 2.64 -1.54 17.08
N VAL A 121 3.03 -2.66 16.45
CA VAL A 121 4.30 -2.74 15.72
C VAL A 121 4.28 -1.86 14.46
N LEU A 122 3.16 -1.81 13.72
CA LEU A 122 3.03 -0.92 12.56
C LEU A 122 3.26 0.55 12.95
N HIS A 123 2.64 1.01 14.05
CA HIS A 123 2.83 2.37 14.56
C HIS A 123 4.28 2.64 14.97
N ARG A 124 4.91 1.70 15.68
CA ARG A 124 6.34 1.81 16.04
C ARG A 124 7.24 1.95 14.81
N LEU A 125 7.01 1.12 13.78
CA LEU A 125 7.80 1.19 12.53
C LEU A 125 7.58 2.50 11.78
N ALA A 126 6.37 3.07 11.84
CA ALA A 126 6.10 4.38 11.28
C ALA A 126 6.93 5.45 12.01
N GLU A 127 6.94 5.45 13.34
CA GLU A 127 7.74 6.38 14.15
C GLU A 127 9.24 6.24 13.88
N GLU A 128 9.77 5.01 13.84
CA GLU A 128 11.17 4.72 13.48
C GLU A 128 11.54 5.21 12.07
N SER A 129 10.55 5.35 11.18
CA SER A 129 10.72 5.86 9.82
C SER A 129 10.46 7.37 9.70
N GLY A 130 10.31 8.08 10.82
CA GLY A 130 10.00 9.52 10.83
C GLY A 130 8.59 9.85 10.32
N ARG A 131 7.66 8.89 10.44
CA ARG A 131 6.27 9.00 9.99
C ARG A 131 5.29 8.95 11.15
N ARG A 132 4.07 9.39 10.88
CA ARG A 132 2.88 9.16 11.72
C ARG A 132 1.77 8.56 10.89
N LEU A 133 0.94 7.74 11.52
CA LEU A 133 -0.25 7.16 10.92
C LEU A 133 -1.48 7.84 11.50
N ARG A 134 -2.21 8.56 10.64
CA ARG A 134 -3.49 9.16 10.99
C ARG A 134 -4.62 8.33 10.39
N VAL A 135 -5.53 7.84 11.22
CA VAL A 135 -6.73 7.15 10.73
C VAL A 135 -7.59 8.15 9.95
N LEU A 136 -7.87 7.84 8.69
CA LEU A 136 -8.84 8.58 7.88
C LEU A 136 -10.23 7.97 7.97
N ARG A 137 -10.28 6.65 7.98
CA ARG A 137 -11.51 5.88 8.02
C ARG A 137 -11.23 4.50 8.57
N SER A 138 -12.15 3.95 9.33
CA SER A 138 -12.20 2.52 9.59
C SER A 138 -13.60 1.97 9.30
N ARG A 139 -13.67 0.67 9.04
CA ARG A 139 -14.92 -0.06 8.86
C ARG A 139 -14.74 -1.49 9.32
N THR A 140 -15.59 -1.91 10.24
CA THR A 140 -15.73 -3.32 10.62
C THR A 140 -16.63 -4.05 9.61
N VAL A 141 -16.13 -5.16 9.08
CA VAL A 141 -16.86 -6.05 8.16
C VAL A 141 -16.95 -7.43 8.80
N ARG A 142 -18.11 -8.07 8.70
CA ARG A 142 -18.29 -9.45 9.15
C ARG A 142 -17.82 -10.40 8.05
N GLU A 143 -16.84 -11.24 8.38
CA GLU A 143 -16.32 -12.31 7.53
C GLU A 143 -16.68 -13.65 8.16
N GLY A 144 -17.87 -14.16 7.81
CA GLY A 144 -18.42 -15.36 8.44
C GLY A 144 -18.74 -15.14 9.92
N ALA A 145 -18.07 -15.89 10.80
CA ALA A 145 -18.25 -15.79 12.24
C ALA A 145 -17.40 -14.66 12.89
N GLU A 146 -16.37 -14.18 12.19
CA GLU A 146 -15.45 -13.17 12.69
C GLU A 146 -15.81 -11.78 12.20
N SER A 147 -15.36 -10.75 12.93
CA SER A 147 -15.38 -9.37 12.47
C SER A 147 -13.95 -8.91 12.22
N VAL A 148 -13.71 -8.23 11.12
CA VAL A 148 -12.41 -7.66 10.76
C VAL A 148 -12.57 -6.16 10.61
N GLU A 149 -11.75 -5.38 11.31
CA GLU A 149 -11.66 -3.94 11.10
C GLU A 149 -10.67 -3.64 9.98
N HIS A 150 -11.15 -3.00 8.91
CA HIS A 150 -10.33 -2.42 7.87
C HIS A 150 -10.07 -0.95 8.17
N ILE A 151 -8.81 -0.53 8.15
CA ILE A 151 -8.38 0.81 8.52
C ILE A 151 -7.65 1.43 7.32
N LEU A 152 -8.05 2.64 6.95
CA LEU A 152 -7.34 3.48 6.00
C LEU A 152 -6.55 4.54 6.79
N TYR A 153 -5.24 4.46 6.71
CA TYR A 153 -4.31 5.43 7.27
C TYR A 153 -3.84 6.42 6.20
N GLU A 154 -3.64 7.66 6.62
CA GLU A 154 -2.76 8.62 5.96
C GLU A 154 -1.40 8.61 6.65
N ILE A 155 -0.34 8.45 5.86
CA ILE A 155 1.04 8.52 6.33
C ILE A 155 1.48 9.98 6.21
N THR A 156 1.79 10.61 7.34
CA THR A 156 2.27 12.00 7.41
C THR A 156 3.70 12.03 7.94
N GLY A 157 4.40 13.16 7.76
CA GLY A 157 5.65 13.40 8.48
C GLY A 157 5.42 13.53 10.00
N THR A 158 6.43 13.20 10.80
CA THR A 158 6.50 13.68 12.18
C THR A 158 6.77 15.19 12.13
N ALA A 159 5.82 16.01 12.59
CA ALA A 159 6.05 17.45 12.69
C ALA A 159 7.36 17.71 13.47
N ASN A 160 8.25 18.53 12.91
CA ASN A 160 9.38 19.04 13.67
C ASN A 160 8.83 19.86 14.85
N PRO A 161 9.31 19.66 16.09
CA PRO A 161 8.92 20.51 17.22
C PRO A 161 9.21 22.01 17.02
N CYS A 162 9.92 22.40 15.95
CA CYS A 162 10.43 23.74 15.71
C CYS A 162 9.49 24.68 14.92
N GLU A 163 8.32 24.23 14.45
CA GLU A 163 7.37 25.07 13.70
C GLU A 163 6.23 25.65 14.55
N ARG A 164 6.43 25.75 15.86
CA ARG A 164 5.58 26.57 16.74
C ARG A 164 6.43 27.69 17.33
N SER A 165 6.57 28.78 16.58
CA SER A 165 7.09 30.07 17.06
C SER A 165 6.31 31.17 16.38
#